data_AF-A0A812IPW5-F1
#
_entry.id   AF-A0A812IPW5-F1
#
_cell.length_a   1.000
_cell.length_b   1.000
_cell.length_c   1.000
_cell.angle_alpha   90.00
_cell.angle_beta   90.00
_cell.angle_gamma   90.00
#
_symmetry.space_group_name_H-M   'P 1'
#
loop_
_entity.id
_entity.type
_entity.pdbx_description
1 polymer ?
#
loop_
_entity_poly.entity_id
_entity_poly.type
_entity_poly.pdbx_seq_one_letter_code
_entity_poly.pdbx_strand_id
1 'polypeptide(L)'
;MARPKSQNAEPGLQRRLSKWGYSKDTLTKVLAYIRDEAPIVIHVDLVKYVSCFQADTHYRNQFETRTTGGSSDLGKRKAWESRLFPESYDEVQHFDRVKYGVLNAVNDPRGIMSVAKQYGQDYLVLRGARLRTTFSDRDSCTQGQQASCEWYAHVLEKYTDAELQAVTEVALGDRLYVDSTVLDTAAGGYKEVQIHGEIEFKKHIEAVVVHPSRRKGKHLEKIEAWCRAINVPLLRMPEYCDGTAFDAPWPQASGSQLV
;
A
#
# COMPACT_ATOMS: atom_id res chain seq x y z
N MET A 1 -16.16 -3.29 -13.66
CA MET A 1 -15.48 -3.26 -14.97
C MET A 1 -14.04 -3.81 -14.97
N ALA A 2 -13.43 -4.15 -13.82
CA ALA A 2 -12.04 -4.63 -13.78
C ALA A 2 -11.82 -6.02 -14.42
N ARG A 3 -12.77 -6.95 -14.26
CA ARG A 3 -12.64 -8.34 -14.74
C ARG A 3 -12.29 -8.48 -16.23
N PRO A 4 -13.07 -7.90 -17.18
CA PRO A 4 -12.73 -8.02 -18.60
C PRO A 4 -11.37 -7.42 -18.95
N LYS A 5 -10.98 -6.30 -18.30
CA LYS A 5 -9.67 -5.67 -18.51
C LYS A 5 -8.54 -6.59 -18.05
N SER A 6 -8.68 -7.17 -16.86
CA SER A 6 -7.71 -8.11 -16.31
C SER A 6 -7.54 -9.32 -17.22
N GLN A 7 -8.62 -9.98 -17.61
CA GLN A 7 -8.59 -11.15 -18.50
C GLN A 7 -7.93 -10.84 -19.86
N ASN A 8 -8.17 -9.64 -20.41
CA ASN A 8 -7.54 -9.22 -21.67
C ASN A 8 -6.04 -8.96 -21.56
N ALA A 9 -5.53 -8.58 -20.37
CA ALA A 9 -4.12 -8.28 -20.13
C ALA A 9 -3.27 -9.53 -19.81
N GLU A 10 -3.89 -10.60 -19.29
CA GLU A 10 -3.21 -11.84 -18.90
C GLU A 10 -2.33 -12.45 -20.01
N PRO A 11 -2.77 -12.56 -21.29
CA PRO A 11 -1.91 -13.09 -22.34
C PRO A 11 -0.64 -12.27 -22.58
N GLY A 12 -0.69 -10.94 -22.39
CA GLY A 12 0.46 -10.05 -22.52
C GLY A 12 1.49 -10.29 -21.43
N LEU A 13 1.02 -10.36 -20.18
CA LEU A 13 1.85 -10.70 -19.03
C LEU A 13 2.47 -12.09 -19.15
N GLN A 14 1.68 -13.08 -19.57
CA GLN A 14 2.18 -14.45 -19.76
C GLN A 14 3.33 -14.51 -20.76
N ARG A 15 3.24 -13.77 -21.87
CA ARG A 15 4.33 -13.69 -22.85
C ARG A 15 5.60 -13.06 -22.27
N ARG A 16 5.48 -12.00 -21.47
CA ARG A 16 6.61 -11.35 -20.78
C ARG A 16 7.30 -12.33 -19.83
N LEU A 17 6.53 -13.01 -18.99
CA LEU A 17 7.03 -14.01 -18.03
C LEU A 17 7.70 -15.20 -18.74
N SER A 18 7.07 -15.76 -19.77
CA SER A 18 7.65 -16.86 -20.56
C SER A 18 8.97 -16.47 -21.23
N LYS A 19 9.13 -15.22 -21.67
CA LYS A 19 10.39 -14.73 -22.25
C LYS A 19 11.55 -14.77 -21.25
N TRP A 20 11.26 -14.67 -19.95
CA TRP A 20 12.26 -14.79 -18.88
C TRP A 20 12.41 -16.22 -18.34
N GLY A 21 11.76 -17.21 -18.96
CA GLY A 21 11.86 -18.61 -18.57
C GLY A 21 10.87 -19.04 -17.47
N TYR A 22 9.95 -18.17 -17.06
CA TYR A 22 8.93 -18.53 -16.07
C TYR A 22 7.84 -19.45 -16.66
N SER A 23 7.30 -20.31 -15.79
CA SER A 23 6.23 -21.25 -16.12
C SER A 23 4.90 -20.55 -16.43
N LYS A 24 3.93 -21.31 -16.98
CA LYS A 24 2.57 -20.80 -17.21
C LYS A 24 1.80 -20.50 -15.93
N ASP A 25 2.14 -21.16 -14.82
CA ASP A 25 1.45 -20.96 -13.54
C ASP A 25 1.97 -19.75 -12.76
N THR A 26 3.10 -19.17 -13.20
CA THR A 26 3.75 -18.05 -12.51
C THR A 26 2.82 -16.84 -12.43
N LEU A 27 2.09 -16.50 -13.49
CA LEU A 27 1.16 -15.37 -13.47
C LEU A 27 0.06 -15.55 -12.41
N THR A 28 -0.49 -16.76 -12.29
CA THR A 28 -1.50 -17.09 -11.27
C THR A 28 -0.95 -16.87 -9.86
N LYS A 29 0.28 -17.30 -9.58
CA LYS A 29 0.94 -17.10 -8.28
C LYS A 29 1.18 -15.61 -7.99
N VAL A 30 1.65 -14.85 -8.97
CA VAL A 30 1.85 -13.40 -8.84
C VAL A 30 0.54 -12.68 -8.54
N LEU A 31 -0.53 -13.00 -9.27
CA LEU A 31 -1.85 -12.40 -9.02
C LEU A 31 -2.43 -12.81 -7.66
N ALA A 32 -2.22 -14.06 -7.21
CA ALA A 32 -2.62 -14.52 -5.89
C ALA A 32 -1.87 -13.77 -4.78
N TYR A 33 -0.54 -13.63 -4.90
CA TYR A 33 0.27 -12.84 -3.96
C TYR A 33 -0.22 -11.38 -3.88
N ILE A 34 -0.49 -10.74 -5.02
CA ILE A 34 -1.04 -9.37 -5.04
C ILE A 34 -2.43 -9.32 -4.42
N ARG A 35 -3.27 -10.34 -4.65
CA ARG A 35 -4.64 -10.43 -4.12
C ARG A 35 -4.66 -10.60 -2.61
N ASP A 36 -3.78 -11.42 -2.06
CA ASP A 36 -3.91 -11.97 -0.70
C ASP A 36 -2.81 -11.51 0.27
N GLU A 37 -1.58 -11.32 -0.19
CA GLU A 37 -0.40 -11.29 0.69
C GLU A 37 0.35 -9.96 0.67
N ALA A 38 0.51 -9.33 -0.50
CA ALA A 38 1.32 -8.12 -0.64
C ALA A 38 0.90 -7.03 0.37
N PRO A 39 1.78 -6.42 1.16
CA PRO A 39 1.34 -5.47 2.18
C PRO A 39 0.68 -4.22 1.59
N ILE A 40 -0.40 -3.75 2.19
CA ILE A 40 -0.95 -2.41 1.93
C ILE A 40 -0.51 -1.51 3.06
N VAL A 41 0.15 -0.40 2.72
CA VAL A 41 0.75 0.51 3.70
C VAL A 41 0.27 1.95 3.53
N ILE A 42 0.28 2.71 4.62
CA ILE A 42 0.07 4.16 4.62
C ILE A 42 1.32 4.82 5.19
N HIS A 43 2.07 5.54 4.35
CA HIS A 43 3.19 6.36 4.82
C HIS A 43 2.68 7.58 5.58
N VAL A 44 3.32 7.89 6.71
CA VAL A 44 2.89 8.92 7.67
C VAL A 44 4.07 9.48 8.44
N ASP A 45 3.98 10.74 8.88
CA ASP A 45 4.91 11.30 9.85
C ASP A 45 4.34 11.13 11.27
N LEU A 46 4.80 10.10 12.00
CA LEU A 46 4.27 9.83 13.35
C LEU A 46 4.70 10.90 14.36
N VAL A 47 5.89 11.50 14.22
CA VAL A 47 6.33 12.62 15.06
C VAL A 47 5.33 13.76 15.01
N LYS A 48 4.83 14.07 13.80
CA LYS A 48 3.85 15.13 13.56
C LYS A 48 2.45 14.75 14.05
N TYR A 49 1.99 13.53 13.79
CA TYR A 49 0.57 13.18 13.91
C TYR A 49 0.21 12.27 15.10
N VAL A 50 1.16 11.69 15.84
CA VAL A 50 0.85 10.73 16.92
C VAL A 50 -0.08 11.30 17.99
N SER A 51 0.03 12.59 18.33
CA SER A 51 -0.85 13.20 19.34
C SER A 51 -2.31 13.27 18.83
N CYS A 52 -2.52 13.48 17.53
CA CYS A 52 -3.84 13.40 16.92
C CYS A 52 -4.35 11.95 16.91
N PHE A 53 -3.48 10.99 16.63
CA PHE A 53 -3.85 9.56 16.62
C PHE A 53 -4.18 9.04 18.02
N GLN A 54 -3.57 9.59 19.08
CA GLN A 54 -3.93 9.27 20.46
C GLN A 54 -5.31 9.82 20.86
N ALA A 55 -5.75 10.90 20.22
CA ALA A 55 -7.04 11.53 20.47
C ALA A 55 -8.17 11.01 19.55
N ASP A 56 -7.85 10.08 18.65
CA ASP A 56 -8.79 9.52 17.67
C ASP A 56 -8.76 7.99 17.70
N THR A 57 -9.81 7.39 17.15
CA THR A 57 -9.93 5.95 16.96
C THR A 57 -9.73 5.55 15.49
N HIS A 58 -9.78 6.52 14.58
CA HIS A 58 -9.76 6.28 13.13
C HIS A 58 -8.68 7.09 12.42
N TYR A 59 -8.15 6.52 11.33
CA TYR A 59 -7.34 7.27 10.37
C TYR A 59 -8.24 8.16 9.51
N ARG A 60 -7.91 9.46 9.48
CA ARG A 60 -8.72 10.52 8.87
C ARG A 60 -8.16 10.93 7.51
N ASN A 61 -9.04 11.26 6.56
CA ASN A 61 -8.61 11.79 5.26
C ASN A 61 -8.43 13.32 5.27
N GLN A 62 -8.00 13.87 4.15
CA GLN A 62 -7.71 15.29 3.99
C GLN A 62 -8.94 16.20 4.18
N PHE A 63 -10.14 15.74 3.83
CA PHE A 63 -11.37 16.53 4.02
C PHE A 63 -11.73 16.70 5.50
N GLU A 64 -11.34 15.73 6.33
CA GLU A 64 -11.52 15.76 7.79
C GLU A 64 -10.42 16.57 8.48
N THR A 65 -9.15 16.36 8.10
CA THR A 65 -8.00 16.94 8.81
C THR A 65 -7.52 18.29 8.27
N ARG A 66 -7.85 18.61 7.02
CA ARG A 66 -7.25 19.74 6.26
C ARG A 66 -5.72 19.68 6.15
N THR A 67 -5.12 18.50 6.36
CA THR A 67 -3.67 18.26 6.23
C THR A 67 -3.37 17.26 5.13
N THR A 68 -2.22 17.40 4.46
CA THR A 68 -1.79 16.50 3.38
C THR A 68 -0.28 16.60 3.19
N GLY A 69 0.33 15.51 2.70
CA GLY A 69 1.69 15.51 2.13
C GLY A 69 1.71 15.70 0.60
N GLY A 70 0.53 15.80 -0.04
CA GLY A 70 0.34 16.04 -1.47
C GLY A 70 -0.39 17.36 -1.74
N SER A 71 -1.28 17.36 -2.74
CA SER A 71 -2.03 18.58 -3.10
C SER A 71 -3.03 19.00 -2.01
N SER A 72 -2.96 20.25 -1.56
CA SER A 72 -3.88 20.85 -0.58
C SER A 72 -5.22 21.32 -1.18
N ASP A 73 -5.38 21.23 -2.49
CA ASP A 73 -6.55 21.72 -3.22
C ASP A 73 -7.69 20.70 -3.16
N LEU A 74 -8.66 20.95 -2.28
CA LEU A 74 -9.81 20.09 -2.07
C LEU A 74 -10.78 20.03 -3.25
N GLY A 75 -10.80 21.08 -4.10
CA GLY A 75 -11.61 21.10 -5.32
C GLY A 75 -11.04 20.13 -6.35
N LYS A 76 -9.72 20.18 -6.58
CA LYS A 76 -9.03 19.19 -7.42
C LYS A 76 -9.17 17.78 -6.85
N ARG A 77 -9.03 17.64 -5.53
CA ARG A 77 -9.21 16.37 -4.83
C ARG A 77 -10.58 15.76 -5.11
N LYS A 78 -11.64 16.55 -4.94
CA LYS A 78 -13.01 16.12 -5.25
C LYS A 78 -13.14 15.75 -6.74
N ALA A 79 -12.61 16.58 -7.64
CA ALA A 79 -12.72 16.33 -9.08
C ALA A 79 -12.07 15.02 -9.54
N TRP A 80 -10.89 14.65 -9.03
CA TRP A 80 -10.30 13.36 -9.39
C TRP A 80 -10.97 12.19 -8.68
N GLU A 81 -11.47 12.36 -7.44
CA GLU A 81 -12.25 11.32 -6.77
C GLU A 81 -13.55 11.03 -7.54
N SER A 82 -14.26 12.04 -8.07
CA SER A 82 -15.44 11.85 -8.91
C SER A 82 -15.11 11.23 -10.28
N ARG A 83 -13.90 11.46 -10.83
CA ARG A 83 -13.45 10.77 -12.06
C ARG A 83 -13.17 9.29 -11.82
N LEU A 84 -12.54 8.98 -10.69
CA LEU A 84 -12.18 7.62 -10.29
C LEU A 84 -13.40 6.82 -9.81
N PHE A 85 -14.30 7.47 -9.08
CA PHE A 85 -15.46 6.87 -8.45
C PHE A 85 -16.69 7.73 -8.75
N PRO A 86 -17.19 7.71 -10.00
CA PRO A 86 -18.34 8.51 -10.39
C PRO A 86 -19.48 8.36 -9.39
N GLU A 87 -19.98 9.51 -8.92
CA GLU A 87 -21.14 9.65 -8.01
C GLU A 87 -20.99 8.99 -6.63
N SER A 88 -19.91 8.25 -6.38
CA SER A 88 -19.75 7.43 -5.17
C SER A 88 -19.49 8.27 -3.92
N TYR A 89 -18.94 9.47 -4.09
CA TYR A 89 -18.53 10.35 -2.99
C TYR A 89 -19.15 11.74 -3.03
N ASP A 90 -20.06 12.03 -3.96
CA ASP A 90 -20.47 13.42 -4.18
C ASP A 90 -21.30 13.98 -3.01
N GLU A 91 -22.12 13.13 -2.39
CA GLU A 91 -23.06 13.48 -1.31
C GLU A 91 -22.77 12.76 0.03
N VAL A 92 -21.61 12.11 0.17
CA VAL A 92 -21.28 11.38 1.40
C VAL A 92 -20.51 12.26 2.41
N GLN A 93 -20.60 11.90 3.69
CA GLN A 93 -19.82 12.56 4.73
C GLN A 93 -18.32 12.40 4.49
N HIS A 94 -17.52 13.37 4.95
CA HIS A 94 -16.06 13.31 4.81
C HIS A 94 -15.47 12.01 5.38
N PHE A 95 -16.07 11.48 6.45
CA PHE A 95 -15.68 10.21 7.08
C PHE A 95 -15.79 9.01 6.13
N ASP A 96 -16.77 8.98 5.24
CA ASP A 96 -17.00 7.85 4.33
C ASP A 96 -16.18 7.96 3.04
N ARG A 97 -15.56 9.13 2.79
CA ARG A 97 -14.71 9.33 1.62
C ARG A 97 -13.47 8.45 1.70
N VAL A 98 -13.03 8.05 0.51
CA VAL A 98 -11.83 7.25 0.25
C VAL A 98 -10.58 7.75 0.99
N LYS A 99 -9.80 6.81 1.54
CA LYS A 99 -8.46 7.00 2.10
C LYS A 99 -7.42 6.47 1.10
N TYR A 100 -6.18 6.92 1.20
CA TYR A 100 -5.14 6.58 0.22
C TYR A 100 -3.94 5.96 0.92
N GLY A 101 -3.39 4.93 0.28
CA GLY A 101 -2.19 4.23 0.69
C GLY A 101 -1.43 3.72 -0.53
N VAL A 102 -0.53 2.77 -0.31
CA VAL A 102 0.35 2.21 -1.34
C VAL A 102 0.44 0.69 -1.17
N LEU A 103 0.45 -0.03 -2.29
CA LEU A 103 0.71 -1.46 -2.33
C LEU A 103 2.23 -1.67 -2.33
N ASN A 104 2.73 -2.33 -1.30
CA ASN A 104 4.13 -2.75 -1.22
C ASN A 104 4.32 -4.07 -1.97
N ALA A 105 4.16 -4.05 -3.29
CA ALA A 105 4.21 -5.27 -4.11
C ALA A 105 5.56 -5.99 -4.05
N VAL A 106 6.65 -5.26 -3.78
CA VAL A 106 8.01 -5.81 -3.65
C VAL A 106 8.39 -6.17 -2.21
N ASN A 107 7.44 -6.05 -1.26
CA ASN A 107 7.63 -6.36 0.15
C ASN A 107 8.83 -5.66 0.81
N ASP A 108 9.24 -4.47 0.34
CA ASP A 108 10.38 -3.73 0.89
C ASP A 108 10.11 -3.44 2.39
N PRO A 109 10.97 -3.88 3.33
CA PRO A 109 10.77 -3.67 4.76
C PRO A 109 10.94 -2.20 5.20
N ARG A 110 11.36 -1.31 4.29
CA ARG A 110 11.31 0.15 4.47
C ARG A 110 10.02 0.76 3.89
N GLY A 111 9.07 -0.09 3.53
CA GLY A 111 7.89 0.28 2.75
C GLY A 111 8.30 0.80 1.37
N ILE A 112 7.44 1.64 0.80
CA ILE A 112 7.65 2.24 -0.53
C ILE A 112 8.25 3.67 -0.42
N MET A 113 9.20 3.85 0.50
CA MET A 113 9.74 5.18 0.87
C MET A 113 10.45 5.87 -0.30
N SER A 114 11.04 5.13 -1.25
CA SER A 114 11.72 5.68 -2.43
C SER A 114 10.85 6.65 -3.24
N VAL A 115 9.54 6.39 -3.29
CA VAL A 115 8.56 7.15 -4.10
C VAL A 115 7.44 7.79 -3.27
N ALA A 116 7.26 7.39 -2.00
CA ALA A 116 6.17 7.89 -1.14
C ALA A 116 6.66 8.77 0.05
N LYS A 117 7.95 9.12 0.11
CA LYS A 117 8.57 9.90 1.21
C LYS A 117 7.86 11.19 1.60
N GLN A 118 7.15 11.83 0.66
CA GLN A 118 6.43 13.09 0.90
C GLN A 118 5.25 12.94 1.89
N TYR A 119 4.71 11.72 2.04
CA TYR A 119 3.63 11.44 2.98
C TYR A 119 4.14 11.11 4.38
N GLY A 120 5.43 10.80 4.51
CA GLY A 120 6.09 10.47 5.77
C GLY A 120 7.20 9.45 5.59
N GLN A 121 7.99 9.27 6.65
CA GLN A 121 9.07 8.27 6.71
C GLN A 121 8.68 7.03 7.51
N ASP A 122 7.66 7.16 8.37
CA ASP A 122 7.07 6.03 9.09
C ASP A 122 5.93 5.47 8.25
N TYR A 123 5.46 4.26 8.54
CA TYR A 123 4.27 3.76 7.87
C TYR A 123 3.42 2.82 8.72
N LEU A 124 2.13 2.77 8.39
CA LEU A 124 1.15 1.88 8.98
C LEU A 124 0.92 0.72 8.03
N VAL A 125 0.86 -0.48 8.57
CA VAL A 125 0.54 -1.71 7.85
C VAL A 125 -0.92 -2.00 8.02
N LEU A 126 -1.64 -2.26 6.93
CA LEU A 126 -3.07 -2.51 7.01
C LEU A 126 -3.41 -3.99 6.99
N ARG A 127 -4.38 -4.37 7.84
CA ARG A 127 -5.11 -5.65 7.80
C ARG A 127 -6.61 -5.41 7.62
N GLY A 128 -7.32 -6.41 7.14
CA GLY A 128 -8.80 -6.40 7.07
C GLY A 128 -9.43 -5.38 6.11
N ALA A 129 -8.64 -4.53 5.44
CA ALA A 129 -9.14 -3.50 4.54
C ALA A 129 -9.16 -3.93 3.06
N ARG A 130 -8.42 -4.98 2.70
CA ARG A 130 -8.07 -5.39 1.33
C ARG A 130 -9.25 -5.60 0.38
N LEU A 131 -10.34 -6.24 0.83
CA LEU A 131 -11.54 -6.42 0.00
C LEU A 131 -12.28 -5.12 -0.32
N ARG A 132 -11.96 -4.04 0.41
CA ARG A 132 -12.52 -2.70 0.23
C ARG A 132 -11.51 -1.76 -0.43
N THR A 133 -10.62 -2.30 -1.27
CA THR A 133 -9.61 -1.50 -1.96
C THR A 133 -9.75 -1.56 -3.47
N THR A 134 -9.44 -0.43 -4.10
CA THR A 134 -9.11 -0.36 -5.52
C THR A 134 -7.66 0.08 -5.66
N PHE A 135 -7.07 -0.23 -6.81
CA PHE A 135 -5.64 -0.06 -7.06
C PHE A 135 -5.40 0.65 -8.37
N SER A 136 -4.35 1.47 -8.42
CA SER A 136 -3.84 2.12 -9.64
C SER A 136 -2.35 1.83 -9.82
N ASP A 137 -1.88 1.79 -11.07
CA ASP A 137 -0.47 1.50 -11.39
C ASP A 137 0.50 2.64 -11.03
N ARG A 138 -0.06 3.81 -10.71
CA ARG A 138 0.62 5.08 -10.38
C ARG A 138 -0.32 6.00 -9.60
N ASP A 139 0.15 7.20 -9.29
CA ASP A 139 -0.67 8.32 -8.79
C ASP A 139 -1.92 8.55 -9.66
N SER A 140 -3.10 8.42 -9.06
CA SER A 140 -4.39 8.46 -9.78
C SER A 140 -4.92 9.88 -10.05
N CYS A 141 -4.21 10.94 -9.64
CA CYS A 141 -4.70 12.32 -9.74
C CYS A 141 -4.90 12.81 -11.18
N THR A 142 -4.17 12.25 -12.16
CA THR A 142 -4.28 12.62 -13.59
C THR A 142 -4.89 11.51 -14.43
N GLN A 143 -4.40 10.27 -14.31
CA GLN A 143 -4.91 9.09 -15.00
C GLN A 143 -4.60 7.84 -14.16
N GLY A 144 -5.54 6.91 -14.05
CA GLY A 144 -5.31 5.63 -13.39
C GLY A 144 -6.34 4.61 -13.83
N GLN A 145 -5.89 3.45 -14.29
CA GLN A 145 -6.80 2.32 -14.44
C GLN A 145 -7.01 1.68 -13.08
N GLN A 146 -8.27 1.54 -12.68
CA GLN A 146 -8.59 0.88 -11.43
C GLN A 146 -8.67 -0.63 -11.59
N ALA A 147 -8.03 -1.33 -10.67
CA ALA A 147 -8.21 -2.75 -10.42
C ALA A 147 -8.90 -2.97 -9.07
N SER A 148 -9.56 -4.12 -8.92
CA SER A 148 -9.81 -4.70 -7.60
C SER A 148 -8.66 -5.66 -7.25
N CYS A 149 -8.58 -6.11 -6.00
CA CYS A 149 -7.58 -7.12 -5.61
C CYS A 149 -7.75 -8.44 -6.39
N GLU A 150 -8.98 -8.79 -6.78
CA GLU A 150 -9.28 -10.00 -7.55
C GLU A 150 -8.92 -9.86 -9.05
N TRP A 151 -9.04 -8.66 -9.61
CA TRP A 151 -8.88 -8.40 -11.04
C TRP A 151 -7.83 -7.32 -11.27
N TYR A 152 -6.55 -7.72 -11.18
CA TYR A 152 -5.39 -6.83 -11.13
C TYR A 152 -4.51 -6.84 -12.38
N ALA A 153 -4.68 -7.80 -13.30
CA ALA A 153 -3.70 -8.05 -14.36
C ALA A 153 -3.48 -6.84 -15.30
N HIS A 154 -4.49 -6.03 -15.59
CA HIS A 154 -4.31 -4.83 -16.43
C HIS A 154 -3.54 -3.70 -15.75
N VAL A 155 -3.52 -3.67 -14.41
CA VAL A 155 -2.64 -2.77 -13.63
C VAL A 155 -1.22 -3.35 -13.60
N LEU A 156 -1.08 -4.66 -13.37
CA LEU A 156 0.21 -5.35 -13.41
C LEU A 156 0.89 -5.25 -14.79
N GLU A 157 0.12 -5.25 -15.88
CA GLU A 157 0.66 -5.09 -17.23
C GLU A 157 1.40 -3.76 -17.42
N LYS A 158 1.03 -2.71 -16.67
CA LYS A 158 1.68 -1.40 -16.71
C LYS A 158 3.01 -1.34 -15.96
N TYR A 159 3.36 -2.39 -15.23
CA TYR A 159 4.64 -2.46 -14.53
C TYR A 159 5.75 -2.56 -15.56
N THR A 160 6.86 -1.88 -15.31
CA THR A 160 8.08 -2.03 -16.12
C THR A 160 8.57 -3.48 -16.03
N ASP A 161 9.46 -3.89 -16.94
CA ASP A 161 10.04 -5.24 -16.88
C ASP A 161 10.77 -5.47 -15.55
N ALA A 162 11.50 -4.48 -15.04
CA ALA A 162 12.18 -4.56 -13.76
C ALA A 162 11.21 -4.70 -12.57
N GLU A 163 10.13 -3.91 -12.55
CA GLU A 163 9.09 -4.01 -11.52
C GLU A 163 8.38 -5.36 -11.54
N LEU A 164 8.01 -5.85 -12.73
CA LEU A 164 7.33 -7.15 -12.88
C LEU A 164 8.24 -8.31 -12.46
N GLN A 165 9.51 -8.28 -12.82
CA GLN A 165 10.49 -9.27 -12.37
C GLN A 165 10.64 -9.26 -10.84
N ALA A 166 10.80 -8.09 -10.23
CA ALA A 166 10.93 -7.97 -8.78
C ALA A 166 9.70 -8.51 -8.03
N VAL A 167 8.49 -8.16 -8.47
CA VAL A 167 7.26 -8.70 -7.87
C VAL A 167 7.14 -10.20 -8.10
N THR A 168 7.59 -10.71 -9.25
CA THR A 168 7.58 -12.15 -9.54
C THR A 168 8.50 -12.92 -8.61
N GLU A 169 9.74 -12.44 -8.41
CA GLU A 169 10.70 -13.05 -7.48
C GLU A 169 10.16 -13.10 -6.06
N VAL A 170 9.49 -12.03 -5.60
CA VAL A 170 8.87 -11.99 -4.27
C VAL A 170 7.68 -12.94 -4.18
N ALA A 171 6.78 -12.92 -5.17
CA ALA A 171 5.59 -13.77 -5.18
C ALA A 171 5.90 -15.27 -5.28
N LEU A 172 7.04 -15.64 -5.88
CA LEU A 172 7.51 -17.02 -5.94
C LEU A 172 8.30 -17.44 -4.70
N GLY A 173 8.67 -16.50 -3.82
CA GLY A 173 9.53 -16.74 -2.67
C GLY A 173 11.02 -16.88 -3.03
N ASP A 174 11.42 -16.55 -4.26
CA ASP A 174 12.81 -16.53 -4.69
C ASP A 174 13.60 -15.43 -3.97
N ARG A 175 12.90 -14.35 -3.58
CA ARG A 175 13.41 -13.30 -2.70
C ARG A 175 12.36 -12.93 -1.65
N LEU A 176 12.81 -12.62 -0.43
CA LEU A 176 11.91 -12.14 0.61
C LEU A 176 11.34 -10.75 0.31
N TYR A 177 12.15 -9.91 -0.35
CA TYR A 177 11.79 -8.56 -0.77
C TYR A 177 12.75 -8.07 -1.86
N VAL A 178 12.39 -6.98 -2.52
CA VAL A 178 13.27 -6.21 -3.40
C VAL A 178 13.21 -4.73 -3.01
N ASP A 179 14.35 -4.03 -3.09
CA ASP A 179 14.43 -2.60 -2.80
C ASP A 179 13.46 -1.81 -3.70
N SER A 180 12.59 -1.01 -3.08
CA SER A 180 11.59 -0.17 -3.77
C SER A 180 12.19 0.89 -4.71
N THR A 181 13.52 1.04 -4.79
CA THR A 181 14.19 1.79 -5.86
C THR A 181 13.97 1.20 -7.25
N VAL A 182 13.53 -0.07 -7.36
CA VAL A 182 13.16 -0.68 -8.65
C VAL A 182 11.90 -0.03 -9.27
N LEU A 183 11.10 0.65 -8.46
CA LEU A 183 9.87 1.30 -8.91
C LEU A 183 10.19 2.55 -9.73
N ASP A 184 9.47 2.74 -10.84
CA ASP A 184 9.72 3.84 -11.77
C ASP A 184 9.23 5.18 -11.19
N THR A 185 10.13 5.90 -10.53
CA THR A 185 9.80 7.19 -9.89
C THR A 185 9.34 8.26 -10.89
N ALA A 186 9.81 8.21 -12.14
CA ALA A 186 9.45 9.18 -13.19
C ALA A 186 8.00 9.02 -13.66
N ALA A 187 7.44 7.81 -13.51
CA ALA A 187 6.05 7.51 -13.85
C ALA A 187 5.06 7.76 -12.69
N GLY A 188 5.50 8.36 -11.57
CA GLY A 188 4.70 8.47 -10.34
C GLY A 188 4.64 7.15 -9.55
N GLY A 189 5.76 6.41 -9.56
CA GLY A 189 5.90 4.96 -9.40
C GLY A 189 5.40 4.23 -8.17
N TYR A 190 4.67 4.85 -7.25
CA TYR A 190 4.00 4.08 -6.21
C TYR A 190 2.72 3.47 -6.75
N LYS A 191 2.47 2.22 -6.38
CA LYS A 191 1.26 1.48 -6.77
C LYS A 191 0.15 1.89 -5.82
N GLU A 192 -0.60 2.93 -6.19
CA GLU A 192 -1.55 3.59 -5.30
C GLU A 192 -2.72 2.67 -4.94
N VAL A 193 -3.15 2.76 -3.68
CA VAL A 193 -4.30 2.04 -3.15
C VAL A 193 -5.33 3.03 -2.65
N GLN A 194 -6.55 2.92 -3.18
CA GLN A 194 -7.72 3.64 -2.69
C GLN A 194 -8.50 2.72 -1.75
N ILE A 195 -8.63 3.15 -0.49
CA ILE A 195 -9.22 2.39 0.60
C ILE A 195 -10.61 2.97 0.90
N HIS A 196 -11.64 2.16 0.66
CA HIS A 196 -13.03 2.57 0.76
C HIS A 196 -13.55 2.35 2.18
N GLY A 197 -14.20 3.37 2.76
CA GLY A 197 -14.75 3.36 4.12
C GLY A 197 -13.72 3.68 5.22
N GLU A 198 -14.11 3.43 6.47
CA GLU A 198 -13.34 3.79 7.66
C GLU A 198 -12.06 2.97 7.84
N ILE A 199 -11.06 3.52 8.55
CA ILE A 199 -9.88 2.77 8.99
C ILE A 199 -9.75 2.97 10.50
N GLU A 200 -10.48 2.16 11.27
CA GLU A 200 -10.31 2.08 12.72
C GLU A 200 -8.93 1.50 13.07
N PHE A 201 -8.16 2.19 13.92
CA PHE A 201 -6.79 1.82 14.24
C PHE A 201 -6.65 0.41 14.83
N LYS A 202 -7.50 0.06 15.80
CA LYS A 202 -7.47 -1.26 16.47
C LYS A 202 -7.78 -2.42 15.53
N LYS A 203 -8.73 -2.23 14.62
CA LYS A 203 -9.15 -3.28 13.69
C LYS A 203 -8.23 -3.40 12.50
N HIS A 204 -7.82 -2.27 11.92
CA HIS A 204 -7.23 -2.24 10.59
C HIS A 204 -5.73 -2.00 10.57
N ILE A 205 -5.08 -1.58 11.66
CA ILE A 205 -3.61 -1.53 11.70
C ILE A 205 -3.09 -2.87 12.20
N GLU A 206 -2.24 -3.49 11.38
CA GLU A 206 -1.54 -4.72 11.73
C GLU A 206 -0.24 -4.45 12.49
N ALA A 207 0.52 -3.44 12.04
CA ALA A 207 1.77 -3.01 12.64
C ALA A 207 2.01 -1.52 12.36
N VAL A 208 2.80 -0.90 13.22
CA VAL A 208 3.33 0.45 13.03
C VAL A 208 4.83 0.32 12.82
N VAL A 209 5.38 0.91 11.75
CA VAL A 209 6.80 0.82 11.44
C VAL A 209 7.44 2.21 11.53
N VAL A 210 8.45 2.35 12.38
CA VAL A 210 9.15 3.64 12.61
C VAL A 210 10.50 3.70 11.89
N HIS A 211 10.76 4.84 11.28
CA HIS A 211 12.02 5.14 10.61
C HIS A 211 13.20 5.16 11.60
N PRO A 212 14.44 4.80 11.19
CA PRO A 212 15.58 4.74 12.11
C PRO A 212 15.89 6.04 12.85
N SER A 213 15.64 7.20 12.23
CA SER A 213 15.82 8.51 12.86
C SER A 213 14.92 8.77 14.07
N ARG A 214 13.87 7.96 14.28
CA ARG A 214 12.83 8.13 15.31
C ARG A 214 12.90 7.08 16.42
N ARG A 215 14.02 6.36 16.51
CA ARG A 215 14.25 5.24 17.44
C ARG A 215 14.56 5.65 18.90
N LYS A 216 14.53 6.94 19.24
CA LYS A 216 14.78 7.45 20.61
C LYS A 216 14.05 8.78 20.89
N GLY A 217 13.85 9.05 22.19
CA GLY A 217 13.31 10.32 22.69
C GLY A 217 11.79 10.36 22.87
N LYS A 218 11.28 11.50 23.35
CA LYS A 218 9.86 11.68 23.76
C LYS A 218 8.83 11.32 22.69
N HIS A 219 9.17 11.47 21.41
CA HIS A 219 8.26 11.09 20.33
C HIS A 219 8.09 9.58 20.23
N LEU A 220 9.15 8.80 20.43
CA LEU A 220 9.05 7.34 20.45
C LEU A 220 8.17 6.87 21.60
N GLU A 221 8.33 7.44 22.80
CA GLU A 221 7.51 7.10 23.97
C GLU A 221 6.01 7.31 23.69
N LYS A 222 5.65 8.39 23.00
CA LYS A 222 4.27 8.65 22.56
C LYS A 222 3.78 7.62 21.54
N ILE A 223 4.62 7.27 20.56
CA ILE A 223 4.29 6.26 19.54
C ILE A 223 4.08 4.90 20.19
N GLU A 224 4.97 4.49 21.09
CA GLU A 224 4.85 3.25 21.86
C GLU A 224 3.58 3.24 22.72
N ALA A 225 3.27 4.34 23.40
CA ALA A 225 2.04 4.47 24.18
C ALA A 225 0.78 4.33 23.30
N TRP A 226 0.79 4.95 22.12
CA TRP A 226 -0.29 4.81 21.14
C TRP A 226 -0.43 3.36 20.64
N CYS A 227 0.68 2.72 20.25
CA CYS A 227 0.70 1.32 19.80
C CYS A 227 0.15 0.37 20.87
N ARG A 228 0.54 0.56 22.15
CA ARG A 228 -0.04 -0.18 23.29
C ARG A 228 -1.55 0.05 23.43
N ALA A 229 -2.02 1.30 23.29
CA ALA A 229 -3.43 1.64 23.43
C ALA A 229 -4.31 1.01 22.33
N ILE A 230 -3.77 0.81 21.13
CA ILE A 230 -4.46 0.15 20.01
C ILE A 230 -4.15 -1.35 19.90
N ASN A 231 -3.31 -1.90 20.78
CA ASN A 231 -2.84 -3.28 20.79
C ASN A 231 -2.21 -3.72 19.46
N VAL A 232 -1.23 -2.96 18.99
CA VAL A 232 -0.53 -3.18 17.72
C VAL A 232 0.99 -3.18 17.95
N PRO A 233 1.75 -4.09 17.31
CA PRO A 233 3.21 -4.09 17.39
C PRO A 233 3.83 -2.85 16.76
N LEU A 234 4.86 -2.31 17.43
CA LEU A 234 5.76 -1.29 16.90
C LEU A 234 7.02 -1.98 16.37
N LEU A 235 7.25 -1.89 15.06
CA LEU A 235 8.40 -2.46 14.37
C LEU A 235 9.41 -1.37 14.03
N ARG A 236 10.69 -1.74 13.99
CA ARG A 236 11.78 -0.84 13.59
C ARG A 236 12.09 -1.07 12.12
N MET A 237 12.00 -0.04 11.30
CA MET A 237 12.43 -0.08 9.90
C MET A 237 13.93 -0.41 9.81
N PRO A 238 14.42 -1.24 8.87
CA PRO A 238 15.87 -1.46 8.66
C PRO A 238 16.61 -0.18 8.28
N GLU A 239 17.88 -0.08 8.65
CA GLU A 239 18.77 1.02 8.22
C GLU A 239 19.31 0.80 6.79
N TYR A 240 19.58 -0.46 6.44
CA TYR A 240 20.05 -0.88 5.12
C TYR A 240 19.30 -2.13 4.68
N CYS A 241 19.14 -2.28 3.36
CA CYS A 241 18.60 -3.48 2.74
C CYS A 241 19.77 -4.21 2.06
N ASP A 242 20.35 -5.21 2.71
CA ASP A 242 21.45 -6.01 2.12
C ASP A 242 20.94 -7.26 1.39
N GLY A 243 19.61 -7.44 1.29
CA GLY A 243 18.98 -8.58 0.64
C GLY A 243 19.05 -9.86 1.46
N THR A 244 19.63 -9.81 2.66
CA THR A 244 19.59 -10.91 3.63
C THR A 244 18.42 -10.74 4.60
N ALA A 245 18.02 -11.83 5.23
CA ALA A 245 16.78 -11.93 5.99
C ALA A 245 16.63 -10.79 7.00
N PHE A 246 15.50 -10.10 6.94
CA PHE A 246 14.99 -9.36 8.08
C PHE A 246 14.70 -10.40 9.17
N ASP A 247 15.27 -10.25 10.38
CA ASP A 247 15.15 -11.21 11.50
C ASP A 247 13.70 -11.50 11.96
N ALA A 248 12.72 -10.84 11.34
CA ALA A 248 11.36 -11.32 11.31
C ALA A 248 10.79 -11.09 9.90
N PRO A 249 10.34 -12.12 9.15
CA PRO A 249 9.37 -11.87 8.10
C PRO A 249 8.20 -11.06 8.71
N TRP A 250 7.50 -10.30 7.87
CA TRP A 250 6.23 -9.70 8.24
C TRP A 250 5.44 -10.69 9.10
N PRO A 251 4.75 -10.27 10.18
CA PRO A 251 3.81 -11.18 10.83
C PRO A 251 2.93 -11.73 9.71
N GLN A 252 3.08 -13.03 9.42
CA GLN A 252 2.34 -13.61 8.32
C GLN A 252 0.89 -13.38 8.67
N ALA A 253 0.14 -12.78 7.73
CA ALA A 253 -1.28 -12.55 7.89
C ALA A 253 -1.85 -13.85 8.42
N SER A 254 -2.27 -13.84 9.70
CA SER A 254 -2.68 -15.05 10.40
C SER A 254 -3.73 -15.70 9.53
N GLY A 255 -3.38 -16.85 8.94
CA GLY A 255 -4.21 -17.52 7.96
C GLY A 255 -5.61 -17.58 8.50
N SER A 256 -6.55 -17.03 7.75
CA SER A 256 -7.96 -17.30 7.97
C SER A 256 -8.13 -18.81 7.86
N GLN A 257 -8.15 -19.49 9.00
CA GLN A 257 -8.76 -20.79 9.08
C GLN A 257 -10.23 -20.56 8.74
N LEU A 258 -10.55 -20.80 7.46
CA LEU A 258 -11.91 -21.06 7.02
C LEU A 258 -12.37 -22.30 7.79
N VAL A 259 -13.31 -22.08 8.72
CA VAL A 259 -14.29 -23.06 9.17
C VAL A 259 -15.66 -22.47 8.83
#